data_AF-A0A2S3QTI6-F1
#
_entry.id   AF-A0A2S3QTI6-F1
#
_cell.length_a   1.000
_cell.length_b   1.000
_cell.length_c   1.000
_cell.angle_alpha   90.00
_cell.angle_beta   90.00
_cell.angle_gamma   90.00
#
_symmetry.space_group_name_H-M   'P 1'
#
loop_
_entity.id
_entity.type
_entity.pdbx_description
1 polymer ?
#
loop_
_entity_poly.entity_id
_entity_poly.type
_entity_poly.pdbx_seq_one_letter_code
_entity_poly.pdbx_strand_id
1 'polypeptide(L)' 'MKERSLRVENFIRYFGEIEDVKKQIECCPKCGAKFTVTHLADHDNLYIHEEVTCENCTYGTEETLHILN' A
#
# COMPACT_ATOMS: atom_id res chain seq x y z
N MET A 1 9.03 -13.45 14.45
CA MET A 1 8.61 -12.06 14.12
C MET A 1 8.51 -12.01 12.60
N LYS A 2 7.36 -11.68 12.01
CA LYS A 2 7.28 -11.52 10.54
C LYS A 2 8.10 -10.28 10.17
N GLU A 3 9.06 -10.44 9.27
CA GLU A 3 9.80 -9.31 8.69
C GLU A 3 8.80 -8.37 8.02
N ARG A 4 8.71 -7.17 8.56
CA ARG A 4 7.89 -6.07 8.05
C ARG A 4 8.77 -5.21 7.16
N SER A 5 8.49 -5.21 5.86
CA SER A 5 9.24 -4.42 4.89
C SER A 5 8.56 -3.07 4.69
N LEU A 6 9.01 -2.07 5.47
CA LEU A 6 8.61 -0.68 5.28
C LEU A 6 9.28 -0.11 4.03
N ARG A 7 8.51 0.57 3.18
CA ARG A 7 9.02 1.28 1.99
C ARG A 7 8.57 2.74 2.00
N VAL A 8 9.44 3.65 1.57
CA VAL A 8 9.04 5.05 1.35
C VAL A 8 8.34 5.15 -0.01
N GLU A 9 7.28 5.94 -0.08
CA GLU A 9 6.52 6.17 -1.30
C GLU A 9 7.42 6.63 -2.47
N ASN A 10 7.14 6.11 -3.66
CA ASN A 10 7.76 6.53 -4.90
C ASN A 10 6.69 6.63 -5.99
N PHE A 11 6.68 7.76 -6.71
CA PHE A 11 5.71 8.08 -7.77
C PHE A 11 5.77 7.15 -8.99
N ILE A 12 6.77 6.28 -9.10
CA ILE A 12 7.00 5.40 -10.26
C ILE A 12 6.42 3.99 -10.03
N ARG A 13 5.91 3.69 -8.82
CA ARG A 13 5.47 2.34 -8.43
C ARG A 13 4.37 1.78 -9.35
N TYR A 14 3.38 2.60 -9.68
CA TYR A 14 2.24 2.20 -10.50
C TYR A 14 2.35 2.84 -11.87
N PHE A 15 2.14 2.04 -12.91
CA PHE A 15 2.25 2.49 -14.30
C PHE A 15 1.23 1.77 -15.18
N GLY A 16 0.83 2.43 -16.28
CA GLY A 16 -0.15 1.92 -17.25
C GLY A 16 -1.38 2.82 -17.38
N GLU A 17 -2.43 2.28 -17.98
CA GLU A 17 -3.74 2.92 -18.12
C GLU A 17 -4.43 3.09 -16.75
N ILE A 18 -5.37 4.02 -16.67
CA ILE A 18 -6.03 4.41 -15.41
C ILE A 18 -6.70 3.21 -14.75
N GLU A 19 -7.40 2.35 -15.50
CA GLU A 19 -8.04 1.15 -14.94
C GLU A 19 -7.02 0.14 -14.39
N ASP A 20 -5.86 0.03 -15.02
CA ASP A 20 -4.82 -0.90 -14.60
C ASP A 20 -4.10 -0.41 -13.34
N VAL A 21 -3.81 0.89 -13.26
CA VAL A 21 -3.26 1.51 -12.05
C VAL A 21 -4.23 1.35 -10.88
N LYS A 22 -5.53 1.59 -11.10
CA LYS A 22 -6.55 1.37 -10.05
C LYS A 22 -6.57 -0.08 -9.55
N LYS A 23 -6.46 -1.07 -10.45
CA LYS A 23 -6.38 -2.47 -10.04
C LYS A 23 -5.10 -2.78 -9.28
N GLN A 24 -3.97 -2.20 -9.67
CA GLN A 24 -2.69 -2.39 -8.96
C GLN A 24 -2.73 -1.84 -7.52
N ILE A 25 -3.48 -0.75 -7.30
CA ILE A 25 -3.64 -0.13 -5.98
C ILE A 25 -4.69 -0.88 -5.14
N GLU A 26 -5.84 -1.19 -5.73
CA GLU A 26 -7.00 -1.68 -4.97
C GLU A 26 -7.08 -3.21 -4.86
N CYS A 27 -6.45 -3.97 -5.74
CA CYS A 27 -6.65 -5.42 -5.83
C CYS A 27 -5.38 -6.21 -5.58
N CYS A 28 -5.52 -7.32 -4.86
CA CYS A 28 -4.45 -8.25 -4.61
C CYS A 28 -4.00 -8.93 -5.91
N PRO A 29 -2.71 -8.86 -6.30
CA PRO A 29 -2.23 -9.48 -7.54
C PRO A 29 -2.24 -11.01 -7.46
N LYS A 30 -2.38 -11.60 -6.26
CA LYS A 30 -2.38 -13.06 -6.05
C LYS A 30 -3.78 -13.67 -6.17
N CYS A 31 -4.81 -13.02 -5.64
CA CYS A 31 -6.17 -13.58 -5.58
C CYS A 31 -7.25 -12.69 -6.21
N GLY A 32 -6.92 -11.47 -6.61
CA GLY A 32 -7.86 -10.50 -7.20
C GLY A 32 -8.86 -9.88 -6.23
N ALA A 33 -8.81 -10.23 -4.94
CA ALA A 33 -9.65 -9.60 -3.92
C ALA A 33 -9.24 -8.16 -3.65
N LYS A 34 -10.18 -7.31 -3.22
CA LYS A 34 -9.89 -5.93 -2.84
C LYS A 34 -9.00 -5.91 -1.58
N PHE A 35 -7.98 -5.07 -1.57
CA PHE A 35 -7.14 -4.84 -0.41
C PHE A 35 -7.87 -4.03 0.66
N THR A 36 -7.53 -4.31 1.91
CA THR A 36 -7.85 -3.47 3.05
C THR A 36 -6.68 -2.53 3.27
N VAL A 37 -6.93 -1.22 3.14
CA VAL A 37 -5.91 -0.17 3.25
C VAL A 37 -6.21 0.68 4.48
N THR A 38 -5.20 0.92 5.32
CA THR A 38 -5.31 1.75 6.52
C THR A 38 -4.27 2.85 6.49
N HIS A 39 -4.67 4.10 6.74
CA HIS A 39 -3.77 5.25 6.83
C HIS A 39 -3.68 5.76 8.28
N LEU A 40 -2.46 5.89 8.78
CA LEU A 40 -2.15 6.55 10.05
C LEU A 40 -1.34 7.81 9.76
N ALA A 41 -1.97 8.98 9.90
CA ALA A 41 -1.34 10.26 9.65
C ALA A 41 -0.67 10.82 10.92
N ASP A 42 0.61 11.17 10.81
CA ASP A 42 1.36 11.95 11.78
C ASP A 42 1.56 13.37 11.23
N HIS A 43 0.78 14.31 11.77
CA HIS A 43 0.80 15.71 11.33
C HIS A 43 1.98 16.48 11.93
N ASP A 44 2.54 16.02 13.05
CA ASP A 44 3.66 16.69 13.72
C ASP A 44 4.96 16.46 12.94
N ASN A 45 5.12 15.24 12.42
CA ASN A 45 6.28 14.83 11.63
C ASN A 45 6.03 14.79 10.13
N LEU A 46 4.83 15.20 9.69
CA LEU A 46 4.44 15.31 8.29
C LEU A 46 4.65 14.00 7.48
N TYR A 47 4.17 12.88 8.00
CA TYR A 47 4.14 11.63 7.24
C TYR A 47 2.83 10.87 7.43
N ILE A 48 2.50 10.00 6.48
CA ILE A 48 1.40 9.05 6.57
C ILE A 48 1.98 7.65 6.47
N HIS A 49 1.65 6.80 7.42
CA HIS A 49 1.92 5.37 7.35
C HIS A 49 0.70 4.66 6.78
N GLU A 50 0.85 4.05 5.60
CA GLU A 50 -0.16 3.24 4.93
C GLU A 50 0.15 1.76 5.12
N GLU A 51 -0.83 0.98 5.59
CA GLU A 51 -0.76 -0.47 5.67
C GLU A 51 -1.78 -1.09 4.70
N VAL A 52 -1.30 -1.96 3.80
CA VAL A 52 -2.10 -2.69 2.83
C VAL A 52 -2.09 -4.18 3.15
N THR A 53 -3.27 -4.76 3.34
CA THR A 53 -3.43 -6.19 3.67
C THR A 53 -4.49 -6.85 2.79
N CYS A 54 -4.30 -8.15 2.52
CA CYS A 54 -5.30 -8.97 1.86
C CYS A 54 -5.86 -10.00 2.85
N GLU A 55 -7.16 -9.92 3.16
CA GLU A 55 -7.82 -10.86 4.08
C GLU A 55 -8.09 -12.23 3.44
N ASN A 56 -8.11 -12.29 2.12
CA ASN A 56 -8.53 -13.49 1.39
C ASN A 56 -7.36 -14.42 1.01
N CYS A 57 -6.10 -14.01 1.21
CA CYS A 57 -4.95 -14.85 0.89
C CYS A 57 -3.69 -14.51 1.70
N THR A 58 -2.65 -15.32 1.53
CA THR A 58 -1.33 -15.12 2.19
C THR A 58 -0.43 -14.15 1.41
N TYR A 59 -0.98 -13.03 0.93
CA TYR A 59 -0.17 -12.00 0.26
C TYR A 59 0.81 -11.34 1.24
N GLY A 60 0.41 -11.23 2.51
CA GLY A 60 1.16 -10.53 3.54
C GLY A 60 0.64 -9.11 3.73
N THR A 61 1.46 -8.31 4.41
CA THR A 61 1.21 -6.91 4.70
C THR A 61 2.30 -6.10 4.01
N GLU A 62 1.91 -5.07 3.25
CA GLU A 62 2.84 -4.07 2.75
C GLU A 62 2.63 -2.76 3.52
N GLU A 63 3.75 -2.17 3.95
CA GLU A 63 3.77 -0.91 4.70
C GLU A 63 4.46 0.17 3.83
N THR A 64 3.75 1.26 3.55
CA THR A 64 4.24 2.41 2.77
C THR A 64 4.29 3.65 3.65
N LEU A 65 5.38 4.42 3.60
CA LEU A 65 5.52 5.71 4.27
C LEU A 65 5.43 6.84 3.23
N HIS A 66 4.40 7.67 3.32
CA HIS A 66 4.21 8.87 2.52
C HIS A 66 4.76 10.06 3.28
N ILE A 67 5.60 10.90 2.65
CA ILE A 67 6.14 12.13 3.27
C ILE A 67 5.34 13.31 2.75
N LEU A 68 4.74 14.08 3.66
CA LEU A 68 3.95 15.27 3.36
C LEU A 68 4.89 16.48 3.34
N ASN A 69 5.33 16.93 2.16
CA ASN A 69 6.11 18.16 1.98
C ASN A 69 5.24 19.34 1.56
#